data_AF-A0A4Y2K242-F1
#
_entry.id   AF-A0A4Y2K242-F1
#
_cell.length_a   1.000
_cell.length_b   1.000
_cell.length_c   1.000
_cell.angle_alpha   90.00
_cell.angle_beta   90.00
_cell.angle_gamma   90.00
#
_symmetry.space_group_name_H-M   'P 1'
#
loop_
_entity.id
_entity.type
_entity.pdbx_description
1 polymer ?
#
loop_
_entity_poly.entity_id
_entity_poly.type
_entity_poly.pdbx_seq_one_letter_code
_entity_poly.pdbx_strand_id
1 'polypeptide(L)'
;MTGKKSGFLGLFNQNYPGNNVLFLHCVIHQDALCKSVLNMKPVLDAVVKLVNTIRSRGLTHRQFRDFLQSVQSEYSDVLYYTKVRWFSAGCVFERVWQLKDDIVSFFHEKQCSSECEMLEDTEWLSDFAFFTDLLCHMSKLNAKMQGKNQFIDYIWAHLKAFKLKLNLFAGQLAKNDLFSFLEVKFNTLSK
;
A
#
# COMPACT_ATOMS: atom_id res chain seq x y z
N MET A 1 -7.73 -12.34 -20.45
CA MET A 1 -8.77 -11.66 -21.28
C MET A 1 -8.24 -11.15 -22.64
N THR A 2 -6.97 -10.74 -22.77
CA THR A 2 -6.40 -10.19 -24.03
C THR A 2 -5.59 -11.18 -24.90
N GLY A 3 -5.46 -12.43 -24.48
CA GLY A 3 -4.64 -13.41 -25.20
C GLY A 3 -5.05 -13.54 -26.66
N LYS A 4 -4.07 -13.44 -27.57
CA LYS A 4 -4.27 -13.46 -29.04
C LYS A 4 -4.93 -14.74 -29.55
N LYS A 5 -4.73 -15.87 -28.85
CA LYS A 5 -5.25 -17.19 -29.24
C LYS A 5 -6.29 -17.76 -28.26
N SER A 6 -6.09 -17.57 -26.95
CA SER A 6 -6.90 -18.18 -25.88
C SER A 6 -7.59 -17.17 -24.95
N GLY A 7 -7.46 -15.87 -25.21
CA GLY A 7 -8.19 -14.84 -24.47
C GLY A 7 -9.54 -14.53 -25.12
N PHE A 8 -10.45 -13.94 -24.35
CA PHE A 8 -11.73 -13.42 -24.87
C PHE A 8 -11.55 -12.62 -26.15
N LEU A 9 -10.58 -11.69 -26.21
CA LEU A 9 -10.31 -10.90 -27.43
C LEU A 9 -9.94 -11.78 -28.63
N GLY A 10 -9.07 -12.77 -28.42
CA GLY A 10 -8.67 -13.72 -29.48
C GLY A 10 -9.84 -14.56 -29.99
N LEU A 11 -10.65 -15.10 -29.06
CA LEU A 11 -11.82 -15.91 -29.39
C LEU A 11 -12.95 -15.08 -30.03
N PHE A 12 -13.16 -13.85 -29.58
CA PHE A 12 -14.15 -12.94 -30.15
C PHE A 12 -13.80 -12.58 -31.58
N ASN A 13 -12.54 -12.19 -31.84
CA ASN A 13 -12.08 -11.83 -33.19
C ASN A 13 -12.08 -13.03 -34.16
N GLN A 14 -11.91 -14.26 -33.65
CA GLN A 14 -12.03 -15.49 -34.46
C GLN A 14 -13.47 -15.77 -34.89
N ASN A 15 -14.43 -15.57 -33.98
CA ASN A 15 -15.85 -15.88 -34.23
C ASN A 15 -16.60 -14.73 -34.93
N TYR A 16 -16.12 -13.50 -34.83
CA TYR A 16 -16.74 -12.31 -35.42
C TYR A 16 -15.75 -11.49 -36.26
N PRO A 17 -15.24 -12.06 -37.37
CA PRO A 17 -14.31 -11.36 -38.26
C PRO A 17 -15.01 -10.14 -38.88
N GLY A 18 -14.45 -8.95 -38.66
CA GLY A 18 -15.00 -7.67 -39.14
C GLY A 18 -15.44 -6.71 -38.03
N ASN A 19 -15.64 -7.20 -36.80
CA ASN A 19 -15.90 -6.35 -35.65
C ASN A 19 -14.57 -5.88 -35.02
N ASN A 20 -14.36 -4.56 -34.97
CA ASN A 20 -13.15 -3.99 -34.41
C ASN A 20 -13.34 -3.71 -32.91
N VAL A 21 -13.01 -4.69 -32.06
CA VAL A 21 -13.12 -4.53 -30.60
C VAL A 21 -11.88 -3.82 -30.05
N LEU A 22 -12.08 -2.62 -29.52
CA LEU A 22 -11.09 -1.91 -28.72
C LEU A 22 -11.02 -2.53 -27.33
N PHE A 23 -9.93 -3.26 -27.06
CA PHE A 23 -9.63 -3.73 -25.72
C PHE A 23 -8.78 -2.68 -24.99
N LEU A 24 -9.34 -2.11 -23.93
CA LEU A 24 -8.62 -1.21 -23.04
C LEU A 24 -8.18 -2.00 -21.81
N HIS A 25 -6.89 -1.96 -21.51
CA HIS A 25 -6.41 -2.42 -20.21
C HIS A 25 -6.95 -1.50 -19.13
N CYS A 26 -7.48 -2.07 -18.05
CA CYS A 26 -7.88 -1.29 -16.89
C CYS A 26 -6.64 -0.58 -16.32
N VAL A 27 -6.67 0.75 -16.29
CA VAL A 27 -5.61 1.60 -15.73
C VAL A 27 -5.23 1.16 -14.31
N ILE A 28 -6.22 0.79 -13.50
CA ILE A 28 -6.01 0.29 -12.14
C ILE A 28 -5.15 -0.99 -12.15
N HIS A 29 -5.35 -1.90 -13.09
CA HIS A 29 -4.50 -3.09 -13.17
C HIS A 29 -3.07 -2.76 -13.67
N GLN A 30 -2.90 -1.72 -14.48
CA GLN A 30 -1.59 -1.26 -14.94
C GLN A 30 -0.82 -0.55 -13.83
N ASP A 31 -1.49 0.18 -12.95
CA ASP A 31 -0.88 0.86 -11.81
C ASP A 31 -0.26 -0.10 -10.77
N ALA A 32 -0.70 -1.36 -10.73
CA ALA A 32 -0.01 -2.41 -9.97
C ALA A 32 1.43 -2.65 -10.46
N LEU A 33 1.74 -2.31 -11.73
CA LEU A 33 3.09 -2.34 -12.29
C LEU A 33 3.96 -1.19 -11.76
N CYS A 34 3.40 -0.13 -11.20
CA CYS A 34 4.19 0.92 -10.55
C CYS A 34 4.97 0.36 -9.34
N LYS A 35 4.50 -0.73 -8.72
CA LYS A 35 5.22 -1.42 -7.64
C LYS A 35 6.65 -1.79 -8.05
N SER A 36 6.86 -2.27 -9.28
CA SER A 36 8.20 -2.69 -9.72
C SER A 36 9.14 -1.52 -9.97
N VAL A 37 8.62 -0.29 -10.10
CA VAL A 37 9.42 0.91 -10.34
C VAL A 37 9.93 1.54 -9.03
N LEU A 38 9.20 1.38 -7.93
CA LEU A 38 9.45 2.14 -6.70
C LEU A 38 10.66 1.69 -5.86
N ASN A 39 11.38 0.62 -6.21
CA ASN A 39 12.48 0.04 -5.43
C ASN A 39 12.20 -0.20 -3.91
N MET A 40 10.95 -0.16 -3.47
CA MET A 40 10.53 -0.34 -2.07
C MET A 40 10.16 -1.79 -1.73
N LYS A 41 10.68 -2.75 -2.50
CA LYS A 41 10.41 -4.17 -2.28
C LYS A 41 10.86 -4.65 -0.90
N PRO A 42 12.04 -4.26 -0.37
CA PRO A 42 12.47 -4.70 0.96
C PRO A 42 11.49 -4.27 2.07
N VAL A 43 11.10 -3.00 2.10
CA VAL A 43 10.12 -2.46 3.06
C VAL A 43 8.79 -3.20 2.92
N LEU A 44 8.34 -3.42 1.68
CA LEU A 44 7.10 -4.14 1.43
C LEU A 44 7.11 -5.55 1.95
N ASP A 45 8.13 -6.33 1.60
CA ASP A 45 8.21 -7.72 1.97
C ASP A 45 8.33 -7.87 3.50
N ALA A 46 9.03 -6.95 4.17
CA ALA A 46 9.11 -6.90 5.63
C ALA A 46 7.75 -6.61 6.30
N VAL A 47 7.03 -5.57 5.89
CA VAL A 47 5.70 -5.24 6.45
C VAL A 47 4.70 -6.37 6.19
N VAL A 48 4.73 -6.96 4.99
CA VAL A 48 3.85 -8.09 4.65
C VAL A 48 4.19 -9.32 5.50
N LYS A 49 5.47 -9.60 5.73
CA LYS A 49 5.90 -10.70 6.61
C LYS A 49 5.39 -10.48 8.03
N LEU A 50 5.60 -9.29 8.60
CA LEU A 50 5.14 -8.92 9.93
C LEU A 50 3.63 -9.11 10.11
N VAL A 51 2.84 -8.52 9.21
CA VAL A 51 1.38 -8.66 9.22
C VAL A 51 0.97 -10.12 9.14
N ASN A 52 1.61 -10.92 8.29
CA ASN A 52 1.32 -12.35 8.19
C ASN A 52 1.73 -13.13 9.44
N THR A 53 2.84 -12.79 10.10
CA THR A 53 3.22 -13.41 11.38
C THR A 53 2.13 -13.22 12.43
N ILE A 54 1.55 -12.01 12.52
CA ILE A 54 0.45 -11.71 13.44
C ILE A 54 -0.85 -12.42 13.01
N ARG A 55 -1.21 -12.32 11.72
CA ARG A 55 -2.54 -12.68 11.20
C ARG A 55 -2.72 -14.14 10.81
N SER A 56 -1.66 -14.85 10.44
CA SER A 56 -1.76 -16.21 9.87
C SER A 56 -2.07 -17.28 10.91
N ARG A 57 -1.69 -17.05 12.18
CA ARG A 57 -1.88 -18.00 13.28
C ARG A 57 -2.98 -17.49 14.21
N GLY A 58 -4.09 -18.23 14.32
CA GLY A 58 -5.27 -17.81 15.09
C GLY A 58 -5.02 -17.60 16.59
N LEU A 59 -4.03 -18.28 17.20
CA LEU A 59 -3.65 -18.01 18.59
C LEU A 59 -2.90 -16.68 18.71
N THR A 60 -1.85 -16.47 17.91
CA THR A 60 -1.07 -15.24 17.88
C THR A 60 -1.95 -14.03 17.61
N HIS A 61 -2.88 -14.16 16.65
CA HIS A 61 -3.80 -13.10 16.30
C HIS A 61 -4.72 -12.71 17.47
N ARG A 62 -5.31 -13.69 18.17
CA ARG A 62 -6.14 -13.42 19.36
C ARG A 62 -5.33 -12.76 20.46
N GLN A 63 -4.14 -13.29 20.76
CA GLN A 63 -3.24 -12.73 21.78
C GLN A 63 -2.84 -11.29 21.46
N PHE A 64 -2.58 -10.98 20.19
CA PHE A 64 -2.27 -9.61 19.77
C PHE A 64 -3.46 -8.68 19.98
N ARG A 65 -4.68 -9.10 19.65
CA ARG A 65 -5.90 -8.30 19.90
C ARG A 65 -6.16 -8.07 21.37
N ASP A 66 -5.99 -9.12 22.19
CA ASP A 66 -6.13 -9.02 23.65
C ASP A 66 -5.08 -8.06 24.23
N PHE A 67 -3.84 -8.13 23.73
CA PHE A 67 -2.77 -7.21 24.09
C PHE A 67 -3.14 -5.75 23.75
N LEU A 68 -3.57 -5.47 22.52
CA LEU A 68 -3.98 -4.12 22.08
C LEU A 68 -5.11 -3.56 22.94
N GLN A 69 -6.06 -4.41 23.35
CA GLN A 69 -7.13 -4.00 24.27
C GLN A 69 -6.58 -3.67 25.66
N SER A 70 -5.61 -4.43 26.15
CA SER A 70 -5.02 -4.22 27.48
C SER A 70 -4.22 -2.91 27.58
N VAL A 71 -3.52 -2.53 26.51
CA VAL A 71 -2.78 -1.26 26.43
C VAL A 71 -3.64 -0.08 25.97
N GLN A 72 -4.95 -0.30 25.76
CA GLN A 72 -5.89 0.72 25.26
C GLN A 72 -5.43 1.37 23.96
N SER A 73 -4.85 0.58 23.05
CA SER A 73 -4.39 1.06 21.74
C SER A 73 -5.54 1.66 20.93
N GLU A 74 -5.24 2.65 20.10
CA GLU A 74 -6.20 3.31 19.20
C GLU A 74 -6.90 2.30 18.27
N TYR A 75 -6.15 1.29 17.83
CA TYR A 75 -6.66 0.24 16.94
C TYR A 75 -6.67 -1.10 17.64
N SER A 76 -7.71 -1.90 17.36
CA SER A 76 -7.91 -3.23 17.96
C SER A 76 -7.36 -4.38 17.13
N ASP A 77 -6.78 -4.12 15.96
CA ASP A 77 -6.18 -5.12 15.08
C ASP A 77 -5.33 -4.48 13.96
N VAL A 78 -4.42 -5.28 13.38
CA VAL A 78 -3.77 -5.00 12.10
C VAL A 78 -4.68 -5.38 10.92
N LEU A 79 -4.49 -4.72 9.78
CA LEU A 79 -5.22 -5.06 8.56
C LEU A 79 -4.53 -6.20 7.79
N TYR A 80 -5.31 -7.14 7.26
CA TYR A 80 -4.77 -8.25 6.48
C TYR A 80 -4.35 -7.79 5.07
N TYR A 81 -3.11 -8.10 4.69
CA TYR A 81 -2.59 -7.82 3.36
C TYR A 81 -2.90 -8.95 2.37
N THR A 82 -3.35 -8.60 1.16
CA THR A 82 -3.44 -9.55 0.04
C THR A 82 -2.74 -8.98 -1.19
N LYS A 83 -1.90 -9.78 -1.86
CA LYS A 83 -1.13 -9.35 -3.04
C LYS A 83 -2.01 -8.83 -4.19
N VAL A 84 -3.22 -9.37 -4.32
CA VAL A 84 -4.23 -8.96 -5.33
C VAL A 84 -4.79 -7.56 -5.07
N ARG A 85 -4.68 -7.03 -3.84
CA ARG A 85 -5.20 -5.71 -3.45
C ARG A 85 -4.06 -4.77 -3.09
N TRP A 86 -3.09 -4.62 -4.01
CA TRP A 86 -2.03 -3.60 -3.89
C TRP A 86 -2.58 -2.21 -3.53
N PHE A 87 -3.77 -1.87 -4.02
CA PHE A 87 -4.41 -0.59 -3.74
C PHE A 87 -4.95 -0.37 -2.33
N SER A 88 -5.10 -1.44 -1.54
CA SER A 88 -5.39 -1.31 -0.10
C SER A 88 -4.12 -1.41 0.74
N ALA A 89 -2.93 -1.50 0.12
CA ALA A 89 -1.67 -1.56 0.85
C ALA A 89 -1.45 -0.30 1.69
N GLY A 90 -1.86 0.89 1.21
CA GLY A 90 -1.75 2.13 1.99
C GLY A 90 -2.41 2.02 3.36
N CYS A 91 -3.65 1.54 3.43
CA CYS A 91 -4.33 1.37 4.72
C CYS A 91 -3.64 0.34 5.63
N VAL A 92 -3.07 -0.72 5.06
CA VAL A 92 -2.32 -1.72 5.85
C VAL A 92 -1.06 -1.09 6.44
N PHE A 93 -0.31 -0.35 5.61
CA PHE A 93 0.93 0.32 6.02
C PHE A 93 0.66 1.39 7.08
N GLU A 94 -0.33 2.23 6.84
CA GLU A 94 -0.80 3.24 7.80
C GLU A 94 -1.19 2.58 9.14
N ARG A 95 -1.94 1.46 9.11
CA ARG A 95 -2.27 0.73 10.33
C ARG A 95 -1.05 0.18 11.06
N VAL A 96 -0.08 -0.37 10.34
CA VAL A 96 1.15 -0.89 10.95
C VAL A 96 2.00 0.25 11.51
N TRP A 97 2.05 1.39 10.83
CA TRP A 97 2.74 2.58 11.30
C TRP A 97 2.17 3.09 12.62
N GLN A 98 0.84 3.22 12.71
CA GLN A 98 0.16 3.66 13.94
C GLN A 98 0.32 2.66 15.10
N LEU A 99 0.40 1.36 14.79
CA LEU A 99 0.58 0.30 15.79
C LEU A 99 2.04 -0.08 16.05
N LYS A 100 3.03 0.58 15.45
CA LYS A 100 4.43 0.09 15.45
C LYS A 100 4.99 -0.14 16.86
N ASP A 101 4.70 0.75 17.78
CA ASP A 101 5.21 0.70 19.16
C ASP A 101 4.52 -0.41 19.97
N ASP A 102 3.22 -0.61 19.75
CA ASP A 102 2.45 -1.73 20.31
C ASP A 102 2.92 -3.07 19.76
N ILE A 103 3.23 -3.12 18.45
CA ILE A 103 3.75 -4.32 17.78
C ILE A 103 5.11 -4.70 18.36
N VAL A 104 6.02 -3.74 18.51
CA VAL A 104 7.33 -3.97 19.14
C VAL A 104 7.14 -4.50 20.56
N SER A 105 6.31 -3.84 21.37
CA SER A 105 6.02 -4.25 22.76
C SER A 105 5.46 -5.68 22.84
N PHE A 106 4.52 -6.02 21.97
CA PHE A 106 3.93 -7.37 21.90
C PHE A 106 4.98 -8.46 21.59
N PHE A 107 5.87 -8.22 20.62
CA PHE A 107 6.89 -9.20 20.25
C PHE A 107 8.00 -9.32 21.30
N HIS A 108 8.31 -8.26 22.05
CA HIS A 108 9.18 -8.33 23.23
C HIS A 108 8.56 -9.20 24.34
N GLU A 109 7.27 -9.01 24.65
CA GLU A 109 6.56 -9.85 25.64
C GLU A 109 6.56 -11.34 25.24
N LYS A 110 6.49 -11.62 23.93
CA LYS A 110 6.56 -12.97 23.37
C LYS A 110 7.97 -13.56 23.29
N GLN A 111 9.00 -12.82 23.67
CA GLN A 111 10.42 -13.19 23.47
C GLN A 111 10.73 -13.54 22.01
N CYS A 112 10.14 -12.78 21.08
CA CYS A 112 10.22 -12.97 19.63
C CYS A 112 10.57 -11.65 18.91
N SER A 113 11.45 -10.83 19.50
CA SER A 113 11.83 -9.51 18.97
C SER A 113 12.35 -9.55 17.53
N SER A 114 12.96 -10.68 17.12
CA SER A 114 13.43 -10.89 15.74
C SER A 114 12.36 -10.78 14.65
N GLU A 115 11.07 -10.89 15.01
CA GLU A 115 9.97 -10.70 14.07
C GLU A 115 9.68 -9.21 13.78
N CYS A 116 10.17 -8.29 14.61
CA CYS A 116 9.92 -6.85 14.50
C CYS A 116 11.18 -5.96 14.58
N GLU A 117 12.39 -6.52 14.52
CA GLU A 117 13.67 -5.77 14.58
C GLU A 117 13.72 -4.56 13.62
N MET A 118 13.12 -4.68 12.43
CA MET A 118 13.09 -3.56 11.47
C MET A 118 12.33 -2.33 11.96
N LEU A 119 11.40 -2.49 12.92
CA LEU A 119 10.69 -1.37 13.53
C LEU A 119 11.54 -0.61 14.55
N GLU A 120 12.69 -1.15 14.94
CA GLU A 120 13.66 -0.50 15.83
C GLU A 120 14.82 0.15 15.04
N ASP A 121 14.94 -0.14 13.74
CA ASP A 121 15.92 0.48 12.84
C ASP A 121 15.42 1.86 12.37
N THR A 122 16.17 2.88 12.75
CA THR A 122 15.84 4.29 12.47
C THR A 122 15.92 4.66 10.98
N GLU A 123 16.86 4.09 10.24
CA GLU A 123 16.99 4.32 8.80
C GLU A 123 15.82 3.64 8.08
N TRP A 124 15.54 2.39 8.45
CA TRP A 124 14.41 1.64 7.90
C TRP A 124 13.07 2.31 8.20
N LEU A 125 12.86 2.84 9.40
CA LEU A 125 11.65 3.59 9.76
C LEU A 125 11.44 4.82 8.87
N SER A 126 12.51 5.45 8.38
CA SER A 126 12.41 6.59 7.47
C SER A 126 11.90 6.16 6.10
N ASP A 127 12.41 5.06 5.56
CA ASP A 127 11.90 4.46 4.32
C ASP A 127 10.46 3.96 4.48
N PHE A 128 10.14 3.37 5.62
CA PHE A 128 8.80 2.90 5.94
C PHE A 128 7.79 4.05 6.03
N ALA A 129 8.15 5.16 6.69
CA ALA A 129 7.33 6.35 6.78
C ALA A 129 7.05 6.95 5.38
N PHE A 130 8.11 7.15 4.60
CA PHE A 130 8.01 7.69 3.24
C PHE A 130 7.13 6.83 2.36
N PHE A 131 7.34 5.52 2.42
CA PHE A 131 6.59 4.58 1.61
C PHE A 131 5.12 4.49 2.04
N THR A 132 4.84 4.59 3.34
CA THR A 132 3.47 4.67 3.87
C THR A 132 2.73 5.88 3.31
N ASP A 133 3.33 7.08 3.40
CA ASP A 133 2.75 8.31 2.84
C ASP A 133 2.49 8.19 1.33
N LEU A 134 3.47 7.66 0.58
CA LEU A 134 3.34 7.44 -0.86
C LEU A 134 2.19 6.48 -1.20
N LEU A 135 2.09 5.36 -0.47
CA LEU A 135 1.01 4.39 -0.65
C LEU A 135 -0.35 4.99 -0.30
N CYS A 136 -0.44 5.87 0.70
CA CYS A 136 -1.65 6.60 1.03
C CYS A 136 -2.09 7.54 -0.11
N HIS A 137 -1.15 8.25 -0.75
CA HIS A 137 -1.46 9.07 -1.93
C HIS A 137 -1.95 8.23 -3.11
N MET A 138 -1.31 7.09 -3.37
CA MET A 138 -1.73 6.14 -4.42
C MET A 138 -3.12 5.55 -4.12
N SER A 139 -3.39 5.20 -2.87
CA SER A 139 -4.69 4.66 -2.43
C SER A 139 -5.81 5.69 -2.62
N LYS A 140 -5.55 6.97 -2.32
CA LYS A 140 -6.48 8.08 -2.58
C LYS A 140 -6.75 8.29 -4.08
N LEU A 141 -5.74 8.18 -4.93
CA LEU A 141 -5.92 8.22 -6.39
C LEU A 141 -6.81 7.07 -6.85
N ASN A 142 -6.52 5.86 -6.40
CA ASN A 142 -7.27 4.68 -6.78
C ASN A 142 -8.74 4.76 -6.35
N ALA A 143 -9.02 5.22 -5.13
CA ALA A 143 -10.39 5.42 -4.66
C ALA A 143 -11.16 6.41 -5.55
N LYS A 144 -10.50 7.46 -6.05
CA LYS A 144 -11.12 8.40 -7.01
C LYS A 144 -11.42 7.74 -8.35
N MET A 145 -10.48 6.98 -8.91
CA MET A 145 -10.67 6.29 -10.20
C MET A 145 -11.72 5.17 -10.13
N GLN A 146 -11.90 4.53 -8.98
CA GLN A 146 -12.91 3.50 -8.75
C GLN A 146 -14.27 4.05 -8.31
N GLY A 147 -14.40 5.38 -8.19
CA GLY A 147 -15.66 6.03 -7.84
C GLY A 147 -16.76 5.76 -8.84
N LYS A 148 -18.02 5.94 -8.42
CA LYS A 148 -19.16 5.90 -9.34
C LYS A 148 -19.01 7.02 -10.39
N ASN A 149 -19.47 6.76 -11.62
CA ASN A 149 -19.47 7.71 -12.74
C ASN A 149 -18.08 8.20 -13.21
N GLN A 150 -17.06 7.35 -13.09
CA GLN A 150 -15.71 7.62 -13.59
C GLN A 150 -15.58 7.22 -15.06
N PHE A 151 -15.86 8.17 -15.97
CA PHE A 151 -15.59 8.01 -17.40
C PHE A 151 -14.09 8.15 -17.70
N ILE A 152 -13.67 7.72 -18.90
CA ILE A 152 -12.26 7.64 -19.30
C ILE A 152 -11.56 9.01 -19.23
N ASP A 153 -12.25 10.08 -19.60
CA ASP A 153 -11.76 11.45 -19.53
C ASP A 153 -11.50 11.91 -18.08
N TYR A 154 -12.37 11.54 -17.12
CA TYR A 154 -12.15 11.80 -15.70
C TYR A 154 -10.97 10.99 -15.14
N ILE A 155 -10.87 9.70 -15.49
CA ILE A 155 -9.73 8.85 -15.10
C ILE A 155 -8.42 9.49 -15.62
N TRP A 156 -8.41 9.91 -16.88
CA TRP A 156 -7.26 10.59 -17.47
C TRP A 156 -6.91 11.91 -16.78
N ALA A 157 -7.91 12.71 -16.43
CA ALA A 157 -7.72 13.95 -15.67
C ALA A 157 -7.14 13.67 -14.28
N HIS A 158 -7.61 12.63 -13.59
CA HIS A 158 -7.07 12.21 -12.29
C HIS A 158 -5.61 11.77 -12.39
N LEU A 159 -5.24 10.98 -13.39
CA LEU A 159 -3.85 10.58 -13.64
C LEU A 159 -2.94 11.78 -13.94
N LYS A 160 -3.38 12.69 -14.82
CA LYS A 160 -2.63 13.92 -15.15
C LYS A 160 -2.41 14.77 -13.89
N ALA A 161 -3.46 14.99 -13.11
CA ALA A 161 -3.37 15.74 -11.87
C ALA A 161 -2.42 15.04 -10.87
N PHE A 162 -2.45 13.72 -10.79
CA PHE A 162 -1.56 12.97 -9.90
C PHE A 162 -0.10 13.04 -10.34
N LYS A 163 0.18 12.97 -11.65
CA LYS A 163 1.53 13.18 -12.18
C LYS A 163 2.09 14.56 -11.80
N LEU A 164 1.27 15.60 -11.88
CA LEU A 164 1.64 16.95 -11.42
C LEU A 164 1.89 16.98 -9.91
N LYS A 165 1.08 16.27 -9.11
CA LYS A 165 1.31 16.13 -7.66
C LYS A 165 2.62 15.42 -7.34
N LEU A 166 3.01 14.37 -8.07
CA LEU A 166 4.29 13.70 -7.86
C LEU A 166 5.47 14.66 -8.08
N ASN A 167 5.39 15.52 -9.10
CA ASN A 167 6.40 16.57 -9.31
C ASN A 167 6.42 17.58 -8.17
N LEU A 168 5.25 17.97 -7.66
CA LEU A 168 5.14 18.83 -6.48
C LEU A 168 5.79 18.17 -5.26
N PHE A 169 5.47 16.90 -5.00
CA PHE A 169 6.04 16.13 -3.89
C PHE A 169 7.56 16.04 -3.97
N ALA A 170 8.11 15.75 -5.16
CA ALA A 170 9.56 15.76 -5.37
C ALA A 170 10.18 17.13 -5.07
N GLY A 171 9.53 18.23 -5.51
CA GLY A 171 9.96 19.59 -5.22
C GLY A 171 9.86 19.98 -3.74
N GLN A 172 8.86 19.47 -3.02
CA GLN A 172 8.71 19.66 -1.58
C GLN A 172 9.81 18.91 -0.80
N LEU A 173 10.05 17.64 -1.13
CA LEU A 173 11.12 16.84 -0.52
C LEU A 173 12.51 17.47 -0.75
N ALA A 174 12.77 17.99 -1.95
CA ALA A 174 14.03 18.69 -2.25
C ALA A 174 14.25 19.95 -1.39
N LYS A 175 13.18 20.53 -0.86
CA LYS A 175 13.20 21.70 0.04
C LYS A 175 13.03 21.31 1.51
N ASN A 176 13.01 20.01 1.81
CA ASN A 176 12.68 19.46 3.13
C ASN A 176 11.30 19.90 3.66
N ASP A 177 10.36 20.23 2.77
CA ASP A 177 8.96 20.47 3.10
C ASP A 177 8.22 19.13 3.18
N LEU A 178 7.90 18.71 4.40
CA LEU A 178 7.23 17.44 4.67
C LEU A 178 5.71 17.57 4.78
N PHE A 179 5.10 18.68 4.32
CA PHE A 179 3.65 18.89 4.42
C PHE A 179 2.82 17.75 3.80
N SER A 180 3.30 17.19 2.69
CA SER A 180 2.63 16.08 1.99
C SER A 180 3.02 14.70 2.51
N PHE A 181 3.94 14.62 3.48
CA PHE A 181 4.51 13.38 4.02
C PHE A 181 4.44 13.41 5.55
N LEU A 182 3.25 13.15 6.08
CA LEU A 182 2.96 13.34 7.50
C LEU A 182 3.68 12.31 8.35
N GLU A 183 3.76 11.05 7.91
CA GLU A 183 4.45 10.02 8.68
C GLU A 183 5.96 10.25 8.69
N VAL A 184 6.53 10.73 7.57
CA VAL A 184 7.94 11.18 7.56
C VAL A 184 8.13 12.32 8.55
N LYS A 185 7.21 13.30 8.56
CA LYS A 185 7.26 14.43 9.49
C LYS A 185 7.22 13.97 10.95
N PHE A 186 6.28 13.09 11.31
CA PHE A 186 6.17 12.55 12.67
C PHE A 186 7.44 11.77 13.07
N ASN A 187 7.99 10.96 12.16
CA ASN A 187 9.23 10.22 12.42
C ASN A 187 10.43 11.15 12.68
N THR A 188 10.54 12.24 11.91
CA THR A 188 11.63 13.23 12.07
C THR A 188 11.52 14.07 13.33
N LEU A 189 10.30 14.27 13.88
CA LEU A 189 10.06 15.05 15.09
C LEU A 189 10.12 14.23 16.39
N SER A 190 10.13 12.90 16.27
CA SER A 190 10.18 11.97 17.41
C SER A 190 11.61 11.58 17.82
N LYS A 191 12.62 12.21 17.19
CA LYS A 191 14.06 12.13 17.54
C LYS A 191 14.47 13.38 18.31
#